data_AF-A0A1F2R0X0-F1
#
_entry.id   AF-A0A1F2R0X0-F1
#
_cell.length_a   1.000
_cell.length_b   1.000
_cell.length_c   1.000
_cell.angle_alpha   90.00
_cell.angle_beta   90.00
_cell.angle_gamma   90.00
#
_symmetry.space_group_name_H-M   'P 1'
#
loop_
_entity.id
_entity.type
_entity.pdbx_description
1 polymer ?
#
loop_
_entity_poly.entity_id
_entity_poly.type
_entity_poly.pdbx_seq_one_letter_code
_entity_poly.pdbx_strand_id
1 'polypeptide(L)'
;MPVPRITKEDLKQRLDSQTPPIVLDARLKYPYEHSTVRLPGAIRCAAGDIPSSLPRDRDIVVYDSDPNELASSGVTAELIRKGYRAASLKGGISDWLAASLPTETKEAPRQAPPEPGALKS
;
A
#
# COMPACT_ATOMS: atom_id res chain seq x y z
N MET A 1 -19.41 6.50 0.86
CA MET A 1 -19.46 6.34 -0.62
C MET A 1 -18.83 5.00 -0.95
N PRO A 2 -19.42 4.18 -1.83
CA PRO A 2 -18.75 2.97 -2.31
C PRO A 2 -17.53 3.36 -3.12
N VAL A 3 -16.36 2.85 -2.74
CA VAL A 3 -15.14 3.01 -3.52
C VAL A 3 -14.99 1.84 -4.50
N PRO A 4 -14.53 2.07 -5.74
CA PRO A 4 -14.23 0.99 -6.66
C PRO A 4 -13.11 0.13 -6.08
N ARG A 5 -13.28 -1.20 -6.15
CA ARG A 5 -12.30 -2.16 -5.65
C ARG A 5 -11.66 -2.92 -6.81
N ILE A 6 -10.37 -3.16 -6.71
CA ILE A 6 -9.58 -3.95 -7.66
C ILE A 6 -9.06 -5.20 -6.97
N THR A 7 -9.04 -6.33 -7.67
CA THR A 7 -8.46 -7.57 -7.14
C THR A 7 -6.94 -7.57 -7.30
N LYS A 8 -6.26 -8.36 -6.47
CA LYS A 8 -4.81 -8.60 -6.59
C LYS A 8 -4.38 -9.05 -7.99
N GLU A 9 -5.20 -9.87 -8.65
CA GLU A 9 -4.95 -10.39 -10.00
C GLU A 9 -5.05 -9.28 -11.05
N ASP A 10 -6.11 -8.47 -11.00
CA ASP A 10 -6.30 -7.33 -11.91
C ASP A 10 -5.19 -6.29 -11.72
N LEU A 11 -4.85 -5.98 -10.47
CA LEU A 11 -3.72 -5.09 -10.17
C LEU A 11 -2.41 -5.64 -10.74
N LYS A 12 -2.13 -6.94 -10.59
CA LYS A 12 -0.93 -7.57 -11.16
C LYS A 12 -0.92 -7.48 -12.69
N GLN A 13 -2.04 -7.73 -13.36
CA GLN A 13 -2.12 -7.60 -14.82
C GLN A 13 -1.88 -6.15 -15.27
N ARG A 14 -2.40 -5.16 -14.54
CA ARG A 14 -2.16 -3.75 -14.84
C ARG A 14 -0.72 -3.33 -14.58
N LEU A 15 -0.06 -3.85 -13.55
CA LEU A 15 1.35 -3.58 -13.28
C LEU A 15 2.27 -4.14 -14.38
N ASP A 16 1.87 -5.24 -15.03
CA ASP A 16 2.57 -5.85 -16.16
C ASP A 16 2.27 -5.16 -17.51
N SER A 17 1.28 -4.25 -17.54
CA SER A 17 0.88 -3.52 -18.74
C SER A 17 1.82 -2.35 -19.05
N GLN A 18 1.78 -1.85 -20.29
CA GLN A 18 2.62 -0.71 -20.72
C GLN A 18 2.37 0.59 -19.93
N THR A 19 1.21 0.72 -19.29
CA THR A 19 0.81 1.87 -18.46
C THR A 19 0.47 1.39 -17.05
N PRO A 20 1.47 1.11 -16.20
CA PRO A 20 1.23 0.62 -14.85
C PRO A 20 0.52 1.68 -14.00
N PRO A 21 -0.44 1.26 -13.15
CA PRO A 21 -1.13 2.15 -12.21
C PRO A 21 -0.18 2.56 -11.09
N ILE A 22 -0.48 3.68 -10.46
CA ILE A 22 0.25 4.15 -9.29
C ILE A 22 -0.28 3.44 -8.07
N VAL A 23 0.58 2.71 -7.38
CA VAL A 23 0.21 2.03 -6.14
C VAL A 23 0.47 2.97 -4.96
N LEU A 24 -0.55 3.20 -4.14
CA LEU A 24 -0.45 3.97 -2.91
C LEU A 24 -0.62 3.08 -1.69
N ASP A 25 0.29 3.26 -0.75
CA ASP A 25 0.30 2.57 0.53
C ASP A 25 -0.38 3.46 1.58
N ALA A 26 -1.63 3.13 1.90
CA ALA A 26 -2.45 3.80 2.90
C ALA A 26 -2.37 3.16 4.29
N ARG A 27 -1.40 2.25 4.51
CA ARG A 27 -1.23 1.60 5.81
C ARG A 27 -0.97 2.65 6.90
N LEU A 28 -1.54 2.39 8.07
CA LEU A 28 -1.23 3.15 9.27
C LEU A 28 0.28 3.07 9.58
N LYS A 29 0.80 4.08 10.29
CA LYS A 29 2.22 4.20 10.61
C LYS A 29 2.78 2.91 11.24
N TYR A 30 2.07 2.36 12.22
CA TYR A 30 2.49 1.15 12.94
C TYR A 30 2.59 -0.09 12.03
N PRO A 31 1.55 -0.54 11.30
CA PRO A 31 1.65 -1.67 10.38
C PRO A 31 2.63 -1.42 9.22
N TYR A 32 2.80 -0.18 8.77
CA TYR A 32 3.82 0.18 7.77
C TYR A 32 5.27 0.04 8.30
N GLU A 33 5.51 0.39 9.56
CA GLU A 33 6.83 0.25 10.20
C GLU A 33 7.18 -1.20 10.53
N HIS A 34 6.18 -2.00 10.92
CA HIS A 34 6.35 -3.43 11.18
C HIS A 34 6.39 -4.29 9.93
N SER A 35 5.97 -3.76 8.78
CA SER A 35 6.05 -4.49 7.51
C SER A 35 7.44 -4.36 6.88
N THR A 36 8.02 -5.50 6.53
CA THR A 36 9.28 -5.59 5.75
C THR A 36 9.02 -5.60 4.24
N VAL A 37 7.76 -5.61 3.82
CA VAL A 37 7.33 -5.74 2.43
C VAL A 37 6.34 -4.65 2.05
N ARG A 38 6.39 -4.28 0.77
CA ARG A 38 5.48 -3.34 0.11
C ARG A 38 5.18 -3.83 -1.31
N LEU A 39 4.10 -3.33 -1.89
CA LEU A 39 3.83 -3.57 -3.31
C LEU A 39 4.89 -2.87 -4.18
N PRO A 40 5.19 -3.40 -5.37
CA PRO A 40 6.17 -2.82 -6.27
C PRO A 40 5.71 -1.43 -6.72
N GLY A 41 6.60 -0.43 -6.62
CA GLY A 41 6.30 0.96 -6.93
C GLY A 41 5.35 1.64 -5.94
N ALA A 42 5.08 1.04 -4.77
CA ALA A 42 4.18 1.62 -3.79
C ALA A 42 4.72 2.91 -3.16
N ILE A 43 3.95 3.99 -3.30
CA ILE A 43 4.23 5.30 -2.70
C ILE A 43 3.42 5.41 -1.41
N ARG A 44 4.08 5.76 -0.30
CA ARG A 44 3.41 5.98 0.98
C ARG A 44 2.47 7.18 0.89
N CYS A 45 1.21 6.99 1.27
CA CYS A 45 0.17 8.02 1.25
C CYS A 45 -0.74 7.85 2.46
N ALA A 46 -0.63 8.71 3.46
CA ALA A 46 -1.52 8.65 4.62
C ALA A 46 -2.90 9.26 4.30
N ALA A 47 -3.91 8.90 5.09
CA ALA A 47 -5.21 9.58 5.05
C ALA A 47 -5.03 11.09 5.27
N GLY A 48 -5.51 11.90 4.33
CA GLY A 48 -5.38 13.36 4.34
C GLY A 48 -4.07 13.91 3.76
N ASP A 49 -3.08 13.07 3.44
CA ASP A 49 -1.77 13.48 2.89
C ASP A 49 -1.57 12.92 1.48
N ILE A 50 -2.48 13.31 0.57
CA ILE A 50 -2.41 12.90 -0.83
C ILE A 50 -1.35 13.74 -1.55
N PRO A 51 -0.35 13.11 -2.20
CA PRO A 51 0.68 13.84 -2.92
C PRO A 51 0.07 14.64 -4.09
N SER A 52 0.33 15.94 -4.11
CA SER A 52 -0.17 16.86 -5.15
C SER A 52 0.44 16.59 -6.53
N SER A 53 1.59 15.92 -6.59
CA SER A 53 2.33 15.59 -7.82
C SER A 53 1.81 14.34 -8.53
N LEU A 54 0.70 13.75 -8.09
CA LEU A 54 0.14 12.56 -8.73
C LEU A 54 -0.39 12.91 -10.13
N PRO A 55 -0.01 12.15 -11.17
CA PRO A 55 -0.55 12.32 -12.51
C PRO A 55 -2.03 11.92 -12.54
N ARG A 56 -2.89 12.84 -13.00
CA ARG A 56 -4.35 12.63 -13.11
C ARG A 56 -4.75 11.67 -14.22
N ASP A 57 -3.86 11.48 -15.20
CA ASP A 57 -4.09 10.59 -16.34
C ASP A 57 -3.87 9.10 -15.97
N ARG A 58 -3.23 8.81 -14.84
CA ARG A 58 -2.94 7.44 -14.40
C ARG A 58 -4.01 6.91 -13.45
N ASP A 59 -4.26 5.61 -13.52
CA ASP A 59 -5.04 4.91 -12.50
C ASP A 59 -4.22 4.81 -11.21
N ILE A 60 -4.89 4.97 -10.08
CA ILE A 60 -4.30 4.91 -8.75
C ILE A 60 -4.93 3.75 -7.99
N VAL A 61 -4.11 2.92 -7.37
CA VAL A 61 -4.56 1.78 -6.58
C VAL A 61 -4.05 1.91 -5.17
N VAL A 62 -4.96 2.05 -4.22
CA VAL A 62 -4.67 2.24 -2.81
C VAL A 62 -4.83 0.92 -2.08
N TYR A 63 -3.85 0.51 -1.30
CA TYR A 63 -3.94 -0.68 -0.46
C TYR A 63 -3.67 -0.38 1.01
N ASP A 64 -4.11 -1.29 1.86
CA ASP A 64 -3.95 -1.24 3.31
C ASP A 64 -3.52 -2.63 3.82
N SER A 65 -3.22 -2.75 5.11
CA SER A 65 -3.00 -4.00 5.83
C SER A 65 -4.28 -4.56 6.42
N ASP A 66 -5.32 -3.74 6.58
CA ASP A 66 -6.56 -4.14 7.21
C ASP A 66 -7.52 -4.87 6.26
N PRO A 67 -8.17 -5.97 6.70
CA PRO A 67 -9.15 -6.69 5.90
C PRO A 67 -10.43 -5.89 5.65
N ASN A 68 -10.70 -4.89 6.51
CA ASN A 68 -11.84 -4.00 6.38
C ASN A 68 -11.56 -2.80 5.45
N GLU A 69 -10.35 -2.69 4.90
CA GLU A 69 -10.00 -1.67 3.90
C GLU A 69 -10.32 -0.24 4.37
N LEU A 70 -10.29 0.01 5.68
CA LEU A 70 -10.80 1.26 6.25
C LEU A 70 -9.94 2.46 5.83
N ALA A 71 -8.61 2.33 5.92
CA ALA A 71 -7.72 3.41 5.53
C ALA A 71 -7.67 3.57 3.99
N SER A 72 -7.57 2.46 3.25
CA SER A 72 -7.57 2.49 1.78
C SER A 72 -8.86 3.09 1.22
N SER A 73 -10.03 2.71 1.75
CA SER A 73 -11.31 3.27 1.30
C SER A 73 -11.42 4.77 1.56
N GLY A 74 -10.92 5.24 2.71
CA GLY A 74 -10.89 6.67 3.03
C GLY A 74 -10.05 7.46 2.02
N VAL A 75 -8.83 7.01 1.76
CA VAL A 75 -7.89 7.64 0.80
C VAL A 75 -8.43 7.56 -0.63
N THR A 76 -8.94 6.41 -1.06
CA THR A 76 -9.57 6.24 -2.39
C THR A 76 -10.75 7.19 -2.57
N ALA A 77 -11.62 7.33 -1.58
CA ALA A 77 -12.76 8.23 -1.65
C ALA A 77 -12.32 9.71 -1.74
N GLU A 78 -11.22 10.09 -1.08
CA GLU A 78 -10.67 11.44 -1.17
C GLU A 78 -10.02 11.71 -2.54
N LEU A 79 -9.27 10.75 -3.09
CA LEU A 79 -8.71 10.82 -4.44
C LEU A 79 -9.80 11.01 -5.50
N ILE A 80 -10.87 10.21 -5.43
CA ILE A 80 -12.01 10.32 -6.34
C ILE A 80 -12.67 11.69 -6.21
N ARG A 81 -12.85 12.21 -4.99
CA ARG A 81 -13.39 13.56 -4.75
C ARG A 81 -12.51 14.67 -5.34
N LYS A 82 -11.19 14.46 -5.40
CA LYS A 82 -10.23 15.36 -6.05
C LYS A 82 -10.18 15.19 -7.58
N GLY A 83 -10.95 14.25 -8.15
CA GLY A 83 -11.02 13.98 -9.59
C GLY A 83 -9.98 12.98 -10.11
N TYR A 84 -9.34 12.21 -9.22
CA TYR A 84 -8.39 11.15 -9.62
C TYR A 84 -9.13 9.82 -9.86
N ARG A 85 -8.61 9.01 -10.78
CA ARG A 85 -9.07 7.64 -11.01
C ARG A 85 -8.43 6.72 -9.99
N ALA A 86 -9.07 6.54 -8.83
CA ALA A 86 -8.54 5.71 -7.75
C ALA A 86 -9.42 4.48 -7.44
N ALA A 87 -8.81 3.36 -7.09
CA ALA A 87 -9.46 2.14 -6.64
C ALA A 87 -8.76 1.56 -5.39
N SER A 88 -9.50 0.80 -4.57
CA SER A 88 -8.95 0.15 -3.37
C SER A 88 -8.61 -1.31 -3.65
N LEU A 89 -7.44 -1.78 -3.22
CA LEU A 89 -7.05 -3.18 -3.35
C LEU A 89 -7.85 -4.06 -2.37
N LYS A 90 -8.65 -4.97 -2.92
CA LYS A 90 -9.44 -5.91 -2.14
C LYS A 90 -8.52 -6.87 -1.37
N GLY A 91 -8.70 -6.94 -0.05
CA GLY A 91 -7.92 -7.81 0.83
C GLY A 91 -6.53 -7.28 1.20
N GLY A 92 -6.17 -6.08 0.71
CA GLY A 92 -4.94 -5.39 1.10
C GLY A 92 -3.65 -6.13 0.74
N ILE A 93 -2.56 -5.77 1.41
CA ILE A 93 -1.26 -6.43 1.23
C ILE A 93 -1.27 -7.89 1.72
N SER A 94 -2.12 -8.23 2.68
CA SER A 94 -2.25 -9.59 3.22
C SER A 94 -2.66 -10.58 2.13
N ASP A 95 -3.67 -10.23 1.31
CA ASP A 95 -4.14 -11.07 0.20
C ASP A 95 -3.12 -11.13 -0.96
N TRP A 96 -2.39 -10.02 -1.18
CA TRP A 96 -1.28 -9.97 -2.15
C TRP A 96 -0.14 -10.94 -1.77
N LEU A 97 0.24 -10.96 -0.49
CA LEU A 97 1.25 -11.86 0.05
C LEU A 97 0.77 -13.32 0.04
N ALA A 98 -0.50 -13.56 0.40
CA ALA A 98 -1.09 -14.89 0.34
C ALA A 98 -1.11 -15.47 -1.08
N ALA A 99 -1.17 -14.60 -2.09
CA ALA A 99 -1.09 -14.97 -3.50
C ALA A 99 0.35 -15.12 -4.03
N SER A 100 1.37 -14.98 -3.17
CA SER A 100 2.79 -15.06 -3.53
C SER A 100 3.15 -14.16 -4.73
N LEU A 101 2.50 -13.00 -4.82
CA LEU A 101 2.74 -12.01 -5.87
C LEU A 101 4.02 -11.22 -5.61
N PRO A 102 4.64 -10.61 -6.65
CA PRO A 102 5.88 -9.87 -6.49
C PRO A 102 5.71 -8.73 -5.50
N THR A 103 6.62 -8.64 -4.53
CA THR A 103 6.67 -7.55 -3.54
C THR A 103 8.08 -6.97 -3.50
N GLU A 104 8.17 -5.69 -3.22
CA GLU A 104 9.44 -5.08 -2.85
C GLU A 104 9.69 -5.25 -1.36
N THR A 105 10.88 -5.72 -1.00
CA THR A 105 11.38 -5.65 0.36
C THR A 105 11.79 -4.21 0.65
N LYS A 106 11.13 -3.61 1.62
CA LYS A 106 11.63 -2.40 2.26
C LYS A 106 12.78 -2.85 3.17
N GLU A 107 13.91 -2.14 3.18
CA GLU A 107 14.89 -2.34 4.25
C GLU A 107 14.13 -2.23 5.57
N ALA A 108 14.02 -3.35 6.28
CA ALA A 108 13.55 -3.33 7.65
C ALA A 108 14.38 -2.26 8.36
N PRO A 109 13.81 -1.44 9.28
CA PRO A 109 14.70 -0.78 10.20
C PRO A 109 15.55 -1.89 10.78
N ARG A 110 16.88 -1.83 10.57
CA ARG A 110 17.81 -2.66 11.33
C ARG A 110 17.44 -2.37 12.78
N GLN A 111 16.59 -3.21 13.36
CA GLN A 111 16.66 -3.40 14.78
C GLN A 111 18.07 -3.94 14.94
N ALA A 112 18.96 -3.07 15.42
CA ALA A 112 20.18 -3.53 16.01
C ALA A 112 19.76 -4.70 16.91
N PRO A 113 20.35 -5.90 16.77
CA PRO A 113 20.12 -6.96 17.72
C PRO A 113 20.29 -6.36 19.12
N PRO A 114 19.41 -6.60 20.09
CA PRO A 114 19.76 -6.27 21.46
C PRO A 114 21.10 -6.96 21.72
N GLU A 115 22.13 -6.19 22.07
CA GLU A 115 23.45 -6.72 22.34
C GLU A 115 23.31 -7.89 23.33
N PRO A 116 23.74 -9.12 23.00
CA PRO A 116 23.79 -10.21 23.96
C PRO A 116 24.91 -9.90 24.96
N GLY A 117 24.63 -9.10 25.98
CA GLY A 117 25.70 -8.59 26.84
C GLY A 117 25.28 -7.71 28.01
N ALA A 118 24.18 -8.00 28.72
CA ALA A 118 23.91 -7.34 30.00
C ALA A 118 23.09 -8.21 30.96
N LEU A 119 23.64 -9.37 31.33
CA LEU A 119 23.33 -9.95 32.63
C LEU A 119 24.65 -10.30 33.32
N LYS A 120 25.25 -9.28 33.95
CA LYS A 120 26.15 -9.50 35.07
C LYS A 120 25.27 -9.67 36.30
N SER A 121 25.23 -10.86 36.88
CA SER A 121 25.24 -11.02 38.33
C SER A 121 25.64 -12.43 38.72
#